data_AF-A0A7X9Q3T1-F1
#
_entry.id   AF-A0A7X9Q3T1-F1
#
_cell.length_a   1.000
_cell.length_b   1.000
_cell.length_c   1.000
_cell.angle_alpha   90.00
_cell.angle_beta   90.00
_cell.angle_gamma   90.00
#
_symmetry.space_group_name_H-M   'P 1'
#
loop_
_entity.id
_entity.type
_entity.pdbx_description
1 polymer ?
#
loop_
_entity_poly.entity_id
_entity_poly.type
_entity_poly.pdbx_seq_one_letter_code
_entity_poly.pdbx_strand_id
1 'polypeptide(L)' 'TVTEADVIAGVKHDLAAFKAPKRVVFVAQVPRAPNGKADYGTTKQLANDALGLGH' A
#
# COMPACT_ATOMS: atom_id res chain seq x y z
N THR A 1 -12.51 5.13 -11.77
CA THR A 1 -11.50 5.31 -10.70
C THR A 1 -11.67 4.20 -9.70
N VAL A 2 -10.58 3.57 -9.25
CA VAL A 2 -10.60 2.52 -8.20
C VAL A 2 -10.39 3.18 -6.84
N THR A 3 -11.16 2.79 -5.83
CA THR A 3 -11.05 3.32 -4.46
C THR A 3 -10.28 2.36 -3.53
N GLU A 4 -9.91 2.83 -2.33
CA GLU A 4 -9.35 1.96 -1.28
C GLU A 4 -10.30 0.80 -0.94
N ALA A 5 -11.61 1.09 -0.84
CA ALA A 5 -12.61 0.09 -0.49
C ALA A 5 -12.71 -1.03 -1.53
N ASP A 6 -12.58 -0.68 -2.82
CA ASP A 6 -12.60 -1.66 -3.92
C ASP A 6 -11.42 -2.63 -3.83
N VAL A 7 -10.22 -2.12 -3.55
CA VAL A 7 -9.01 -2.95 -3.39
C VAL A 7 -9.15 -3.90 -2.20
N ILE A 8 -9.63 -3.40 -1.06
CA ILE A 8 -9.81 -4.22 0.15
C ILE A 8 -10.88 -5.29 -0.08
N ALA A 9 -12.00 -4.93 -0.74
CA ALA A 9 -13.07 -5.87 -1.06
C ALA A 9 -12.58 -6.98 -1.99
N GLY A 10 -11.78 -6.66 -3.01
CA GLY A 10 -11.16 -7.63 -3.91
C GLY A 10 -10.28 -8.63 -3.15
N VAL A 11 -9.41 -8.16 -2.24
CA VAL A 11 -8.56 -9.08 -1.45
C VAL A 11 -9.38 -9.99 -0.54
N LYS A 12 -10.47 -9.48 0.04
CA LYS A 12 -11.37 -10.30 0.89
C LYS A 12 -12.20 -11.31 0.10
N HIS A 13 -12.36 -11.13 -1.20
CA HIS A 13 -13.05 -12.08 -2.07
C HIS A 13 -12.22 -13.36 -2.25
N ASP A 14 -10.92 -13.21 -2.49
CA ASP A 14 -10.03 -14.33 -2.81
C ASP A 14 -9.28 -14.91 -1.60
N LEU A 15 -9.10 -14.12 -0.53
CA LEU A 15 -8.33 -14.49 0.66
C LEU A 15 -9.15 -14.31 1.94
N ALA A 16 -8.75 -15.04 2.99
CA ALA A 16 -9.32 -14.86 4.33
C ALA A 16 -9.23 -13.39 4.78
N ALA A 17 -10.34 -12.87 5.32
CA ALA A 17 -10.52 -11.43 5.54
C ALA A 17 -9.42 -10.77 6.40
N PHE A 18 -8.80 -11.51 7.32
CA PHE A 18 -7.72 -11.00 8.17
C PHE A 18 -6.41 -10.71 7.41
N LYS A 19 -6.25 -11.22 6.18
CA LYS A 19 -5.09 -10.94 5.31
C LYS A 19 -5.25 -9.67 4.50
N ALA A 20 -6.46 -9.10 4.42
CA ALA A 20 -6.69 -7.87 3.70
C ALA A 20 -5.98 -6.69 4.39
N PRO A 21 -5.42 -5.73 3.62
CA PRO A 21 -4.80 -4.56 4.20
C PRO A 21 -5.84 -3.69 4.92
N LYS A 22 -5.41 -2.97 5.96
CA LYS A 22 -6.28 -2.03 6.69
C LYS A 22 -6.43 -0.67 5.99
N ARG A 23 -5.45 -0.29 5.18
CA ARG A 23 -5.34 0.99 4.46
C ARG A 23 -4.64 0.77 3.13
N VAL A 24 -4.98 1.57 2.12
CA VAL A 24 -4.34 1.56 0.79
C VAL A 24 -3.97 2.97 0.41
N VAL A 25 -2.68 3.22 0.22
CA VAL A 25 -2.16 4.51 -0.25
C VAL A 25 -1.85 4.40 -1.74
N PHE A 26 -2.50 5.22 -2.55
CA PHE A 26 -2.21 5.30 -3.98
C PHE A 26 -1.08 6.29 -4.25
N VAL A 27 -0.13 5.89 -5.08
CA VAL A 27 1.00 6.72 -5.51
C VAL A 27 1.09 6.68 -7.03
N ALA A 28 1.67 7.73 -7.63
CA ALA A 28 1.87 7.77 -9.09
C ALA A 28 2.85 6.69 -9.57
N GLN A 29 3.88 6.37 -8.77
CA GLN A 29 4.86 5.34 -9.07
C GLN A 29 5.34 4.66 -7.79
N VAL A 30 5.45 3.33 -7.81
CA VAL A 30 5.97 2.55 -6.68
C VAL A 30 7.50 2.66 -6.64
N PRO A 31 8.10 3.06 -5.50
CA PRO A 31 9.56 3.14 -5.35
C PRO A 31 10.26 1.81 -5.62
N ARG A 32 11.38 1.88 -6.37
CA ARG A 32 12.27 0.73 -6.62
C ARG A 32 13.69 1.12 -6.27
N ALA A 33 14.42 0.19 -5.66
CA ALA A 33 15.84 0.35 -5.37
C ALA A 33 16.66 0.30 -6.68
N PRO A 34 17.93 0.72 -6.68
CA PRO A 34 18.78 0.70 -7.89
C PRO A 34 18.93 -0.68 -8.54
N ASN A 35 18.76 -1.76 -7.78
CA ASN A 35 18.74 -3.14 -8.27
C ASN A 35 17.38 -3.57 -8.86
N GLY A 36 16.45 -2.63 -8.99
CA GLY A 36 15.11 -2.87 -9.50
C GLY A 36 14.17 -3.58 -8.53
N LYS A 37 14.54 -3.90 -7.29
CA LYS A 37 13.61 -4.51 -6.30
C LYS A 37 12.72 -3.46 -5.64
N ALA A 38 11.68 -3.91 -4.93
CA ALA A 38 10.84 -3.02 -4.13
C ALA A 38 11.69 -2.27 -3.09
N ASP A 39 11.57 -0.95 -3.05
CA ASP A 39 12.20 -0.14 -2.01
C ASP A 39 11.26 -0.02 -0.81
N TYR A 40 11.38 -0.96 0.12
CA TYR A 40 10.54 -1.00 1.32
C TYR A 40 10.79 0.19 2.26
N GLY A 41 11.99 0.76 2.29
CA GLY A 41 12.33 1.87 3.18
C GLY A 41 11.57 3.13 2.79
N THR A 42 11.75 3.55 1.54
CA THR A 42 11.06 4.71 0.97
C THR A 42 9.55 4.49 0.92
N THR A 43 9.10 3.28 0.55
CA THR A 43 7.66 2.95 0.49
C THR A 43 7.01 3.05 1.88
N LYS A 44 7.69 2.56 2.94
CA LYS A 44 7.18 2.65 4.31
C LYS A 44 7.05 4.09 4.77
N GLN A 45 8.06 4.93 4.48
CA GLN A 45 8.01 6.35 4.85
C GLN A 45 6.85 7.06 4.13
N LEU A 46 6.72 6.90 2.82
CA LEU A 46 5.61 7.48 2.05
C LEU A 46 4.24 7.06 2.59
N ALA A 47 4.07 5.77 2.92
CA ALA A 47 2.82 5.28 3.48
C ALA A 47 2.55 5.87 4.88
N ASN A 48 3.57 5.99 5.73
CA ASN A 48 3.44 6.60 7.04
C ASN A 48 3.06 8.08 6.93
N ASP A 49 3.76 8.84 6.08
CA ASP A 49 3.51 10.27 5.89
C ASP A 49 2.09 10.52 5.37
N ALA A 50 1.64 9.73 4.38
CA ALA A 50 0.29 9.82 3.83
C ALA A 50 -0.82 9.48 4.85
N LEU A 51 -0.48 8.69 5.88
CA LEU A 51 -1.40 8.31 6.96
C LEU A 51 -1.24 9.17 8.22
N GLY A 52 -0.32 10.15 8.22
CA GLY A 52 -0.02 10.98 9.40
C GLY A 52 0.66 10.20 10.54
N LEU A 53 1.41 9.15 10.20
CA LEU A 53 2.13 8.27 11.14
C LEU A 53 3.65 8.53 11.19
N GLY A 54 4.14 9.49 10.41
CA GLY A 54 5.53 9.96 10.47
C GLY A 54 5.74 10.92 11.64
N HIS A 55 6.75 10.68 12.48
CA HIS A 55 7.23 11.60 13.51
C HIS A 55 8.41 12.41 12.96
#